data_AF-A0A4P9Y8G0-F1
#
_entry.id   AF-A0A4P9Y8G0-F1
#
_cell.length_a   1.000
_cell.length_b   1.000
_cell.length_c   1.000
_cell.angle_alpha   90.00
_cell.angle_beta   90.00
_cell.angle_gamma   90.00
#
_symmetry.space_group_name_H-M   'P 1'
#
loop_
_entity.id
_entity.type
_entity.pdbx_description
1 polymer ?
#
loop_
_entity_poly.entity_id
_entity_poly.type
_entity_poly.pdbx_seq_one_letter_code
_entity_poly.pdbx_strand_id
1 'polypeptide(L)'
;MDKETTAMTAAAAPAPFSSSTASVDTASQPGQAPVPTPAPMQSTSHGSSPNPPVAGGNISEKPAKRAITLCGKRIELDWRLLINWQFDQLDPYRPVTSPCLRPSHYWVLRALFAIWLIVTFVLSLAGRAQGGILHRWPYTLEGFLNAGFMIYMISATFHTWRYATNRRTLLHSKWWMVPHHILWCTLGTITIFSTVGYWSYVYDSQFVNSRLLWFTAISQNVINPLILIAEFILGRQEYRLVDNIWATIVFLFYMFWMWIVAGYSGVWGYWIMGWDQGSACIKWYFIDTLLIFVAFFAIVFLTRARDHLWSTRAWYPLPPDRATTSSWPFKTNRHAGPTLPI
;
A
#
# COMPACT_ATOMS: atom_id res chain seq x y z
N MET A 1 -42.91 22.42 -48.87
CA MET A 1 -41.66 22.42 -48.07
C MET A 1 -41.90 21.47 -46.93
N ASP A 2 -41.41 20.26 -47.13
CA ASP A 2 -41.95 19.04 -46.56
C ASP A 2 -41.43 18.78 -45.15
N LYS A 3 -42.33 18.23 -44.33
CA LYS A 3 -42.08 17.80 -42.95
C LYS A 3 -41.38 16.43 -42.98
N GLU A 4 -40.08 16.39 -42.73
CA GLU A 4 -39.38 15.15 -42.44
C GLU A 4 -39.68 14.68 -41.01
N THR A 5 -40.33 13.52 -40.96
CA THR A 5 -40.71 12.80 -39.74
C THR A 5 -39.59 11.81 -39.45
N THR A 6 -38.74 12.08 -38.46
CA THR A 6 -37.71 11.13 -38.03
C THR A 6 -38.31 10.14 -37.04
N ALA A 7 -38.49 8.90 -37.50
CA ALA A 7 -38.90 7.77 -36.68
C ALA A 7 -37.77 7.38 -35.70
N MET A 8 -38.04 7.48 -34.40
CA MET A 8 -37.21 6.89 -33.36
C MET A 8 -37.57 5.40 -33.21
N THR A 9 -36.63 4.55 -33.60
CA THR A 9 -36.65 3.10 -33.37
C THR A 9 -36.52 2.85 -31.87
N ALA A 10 -37.58 2.34 -31.25
CA ALA A 10 -37.59 1.89 -29.87
C ALA A 10 -36.69 0.64 -29.74
N ALA A 11 -35.55 0.79 -29.06
CA ALA A 11 -34.72 -0.35 -28.66
C ALA A 11 -35.44 -1.14 -27.56
N ALA A 12 -35.60 -2.43 -27.80
CA ALA A 12 -36.27 -3.38 -26.92
C ALA A 12 -35.64 -3.42 -25.53
N ALA A 13 -36.48 -3.33 -24.50
CA ALA A 13 -36.10 -3.57 -23.13
C ALA A 13 -35.73 -5.06 -22.92
N PRO A 14 -34.63 -5.39 -22.22
CA PRO A 14 -34.34 -6.76 -21.84
C PRO A 14 -35.33 -7.24 -20.77
N ALA A 15 -35.85 -8.46 -20.97
CA ALA A 15 -36.80 -9.12 -20.09
C ALA A 15 -36.22 -9.39 -18.68
N PRO A 16 -37.05 -9.32 -17.61
CA PRO A 16 -36.61 -9.66 -16.27
C PRO A 16 -36.36 -11.17 -16.12
N PHE A 17 -35.23 -11.51 -15.50
CA PHE A 17 -34.86 -12.87 -15.13
C PHE A 17 -35.92 -13.50 -14.21
N SER A 18 -36.51 -14.59 -14.68
CA SER A 18 -37.38 -15.47 -13.89
C SER A 18 -36.55 -16.24 -12.87
N SER A 19 -36.83 -16.02 -11.59
CA SER A 19 -36.31 -16.83 -10.48
C SER A 19 -36.93 -18.22 -10.51
N SER A 20 -36.16 -19.21 -10.98
CA SER A 20 -36.45 -20.62 -10.80
C SER A 20 -36.10 -21.03 -9.38
N THR A 21 -37.12 -21.26 -8.56
CA THR A 21 -37.02 -21.99 -7.29
C THR A 21 -36.82 -23.47 -7.60
N ALA A 22 -35.59 -23.95 -7.48
CA ALA A 22 -35.30 -25.38 -7.41
C ALA A 22 -35.45 -25.86 -5.96
N SER A 23 -36.36 -26.80 -5.76
CA SER A 23 -36.53 -27.62 -4.56
C SER A 23 -35.25 -28.43 -4.31
N VAL A 24 -34.63 -28.24 -3.14
CA VAL A 24 -33.52 -29.08 -2.68
C VAL A 24 -34.09 -30.25 -1.91
N ASP A 25 -33.94 -31.43 -2.50
CA ASP A 25 -34.27 -32.71 -1.92
C ASP A 25 -33.35 -33.09 -0.76
N THR A 26 -34.00 -33.69 0.23
CA THR A 26 -33.48 -34.32 1.45
C THR A 26 -32.42 -35.37 1.13
N ALA A 27 -31.20 -35.20 1.63
CA ALA A 27 -30.16 -36.22 1.60
C ALA A 27 -29.57 -36.45 3.01
N SER A 28 -30.01 -37.56 3.59
CA SER A 28 -29.29 -38.52 4.45
C SER A 28 -27.99 -38.07 5.15
N GLN A 29 -28.04 -38.02 6.49
CA GLN A 29 -26.88 -38.04 7.38
C GLN A 29 -26.13 -39.38 7.32
N PRO A 30 -24.79 -39.39 7.28
CA PRO A 30 -24.00 -40.56 7.66
C PRO A 30 -23.34 -40.39 9.04
N GLY A 31 -23.61 -41.37 9.91
CA GLY A 31 -22.61 -42.06 10.74
C GLY A 31 -21.77 -41.24 11.72
N GLN A 32 -22.20 -41.22 12.99
CA GLN A 32 -21.31 -40.97 14.13
C GLN A 32 -20.24 -42.06 14.21
N ALA A 33 -18.96 -41.67 14.15
CA ALA A 33 -17.83 -42.51 14.51
C ALA A 33 -17.44 -42.31 15.98
N PRO A 34 -17.02 -43.37 16.70
CA PRO A 34 -16.76 -43.31 18.14
C PRO A 34 -15.45 -42.60 18.51
N VAL A 35 -15.52 -41.91 19.64
CA VAL A 35 -14.42 -41.24 20.35
C VAL A 35 -13.44 -42.27 20.92
N PRO A 36 -12.11 -42.16 20.70
CA PRO A 36 -11.15 -42.98 21.42
C PRO A 36 -10.70 -42.32 22.73
N THR A 37 -10.82 -43.09 23.81
CA THR A 37 -10.32 -42.84 25.17
C THR A 37 -8.79 -42.75 25.22
N PRO A 38 -8.19 -41.88 26.06
CA PRO A 38 -6.74 -41.80 26.21
C PRO A 38 -6.19 -42.90 27.13
N ALA A 39 -5.06 -43.51 26.72
CA ALA A 39 -4.28 -44.43 27.54
C ALA A 39 -3.21 -43.67 28.37
N PRO A 40 -2.80 -44.20 29.55
CA PRO A 40 -2.01 -43.47 30.54
C PRO A 40 -0.49 -43.51 30.32
N MET A 41 0.16 -42.56 31.00
CA MET A 41 1.58 -42.41 31.28
C MET A 41 2.37 -43.73 31.45
N GLN A 42 3.54 -43.80 30.81
CA GLN A 42 4.67 -44.58 31.30
C GLN A 42 5.89 -43.69 31.46
N SER A 43 6.38 -43.65 32.69
CA SER A 43 7.70 -43.16 33.07
C SER A 43 8.75 -44.22 32.69
N THR A 44 9.88 -43.78 32.16
CA THR A 44 11.14 -44.55 32.29
C THR A 44 12.31 -43.61 32.47
N SER A 45 13.19 -44.08 33.34
CA SER A 45 14.33 -43.44 34.00
C SER A 45 15.64 -43.61 33.23
N HIS A 46 16.58 -42.71 33.53
CA HIS A 46 18.04 -42.88 33.60
C HIS A 46 18.79 -43.78 32.59
N GLY A 47 19.70 -43.15 31.84
CA GLY A 47 20.87 -43.79 31.25
C GLY A 47 21.97 -42.77 30.95
N SER A 48 23.14 -42.97 31.55
CA SER A 48 24.31 -42.09 31.56
C SER A 48 25.43 -42.53 30.60
N SER A 49 26.08 -41.57 29.94
CA SER A 49 27.48 -41.56 29.42
C SER A 49 27.83 -42.42 28.18
N PRO A 50 28.97 -42.24 27.47
CA PRO A 50 29.90 -41.10 27.31
C PRO A 50 30.13 -40.65 25.83
N ASN A 51 30.85 -39.54 25.67
CA ASN A 51 31.36 -38.91 24.43
C ASN A 51 32.08 -39.85 23.44
N PRO A 52 32.02 -39.51 22.14
CA PRO A 52 33.21 -39.54 21.28
C PRO A 52 33.55 -38.15 20.70
N PRO A 53 34.83 -37.88 20.40
CA PRO A 53 35.28 -36.60 19.87
C PRO A 53 35.11 -36.58 18.36
N VAL A 54 34.33 -35.64 17.82
CA VAL A 54 34.30 -35.37 16.38
C VAL A 54 35.01 -34.06 16.11
N ALA A 55 36.09 -34.22 15.35
CA ALA A 55 37.04 -33.21 14.95
C ALA A 55 36.39 -32.05 14.19
N GLY A 56 36.81 -30.85 14.60
CA GLY A 56 37.27 -29.75 13.75
C GLY A 56 36.79 -29.75 12.31
N GLY A 57 35.78 -28.91 12.07
CA GLY A 57 35.34 -28.55 10.72
C GLY A 57 34.41 -27.34 10.77
N ASN A 58 34.82 -26.24 11.40
CA ASN A 58 34.15 -24.95 11.22
C ASN A 58 34.43 -24.47 9.78
N ILE A 59 33.79 -25.10 8.80
CA ILE A 59 33.63 -24.52 7.48
C ILE A 59 32.61 -23.41 7.68
N SER A 60 33.12 -22.22 8.04
CA SER A 60 32.41 -20.97 7.85
C SER A 60 32.29 -20.79 6.34
N GLU A 61 31.30 -21.45 5.74
CA GLU A 61 30.81 -21.13 4.41
C GLU A 61 30.27 -19.70 4.48
N LYS A 62 31.16 -18.73 4.24
CA LYS A 62 30.74 -17.39 3.86
C LYS A 62 29.89 -17.58 2.61
N PRO A 63 28.60 -17.21 2.64
CA PRO A 63 27.73 -17.42 1.49
C PRO A 63 28.37 -16.75 0.27
N ALA A 64 28.55 -17.53 -0.80
CA ALA A 64 29.19 -17.07 -2.02
C ALA A 64 28.47 -15.82 -2.54
N LYS A 65 29.12 -14.66 -2.38
CA LYS A 65 28.66 -13.39 -2.92
C LYS A 65 28.65 -13.51 -4.44
N ARG A 66 27.46 -13.69 -5.04
CA ARG A 66 27.29 -13.59 -6.49
C ARG A 66 27.40 -12.13 -6.89
N ALA A 67 28.58 -11.74 -7.38
CA ALA A 67 28.79 -10.44 -7.99
C ALA A 67 28.24 -10.47 -9.42
N ILE A 68 27.36 -9.52 -9.74
CA ILE A 68 26.89 -9.29 -11.12
C ILE A 68 27.65 -8.06 -11.63
N THR A 69 28.28 -8.19 -12.79
CA THR A 69 29.00 -7.07 -13.40
C THR A 69 28.10 -6.42 -14.43
N LEU A 70 27.67 -5.19 -14.17
CA LEU A 70 26.89 -4.37 -15.09
C LEU A 70 27.74 -3.15 -15.48
N CYS A 71 28.00 -2.97 -16.78
CA CYS A 71 28.83 -1.89 -17.33
C CYS A 71 30.21 -1.74 -16.65
N GLY A 72 30.93 -2.84 -16.44
CA GLY A 72 32.29 -2.82 -15.86
C GLY A 72 32.36 -2.46 -14.37
N LYS A 73 31.23 -2.15 -13.71
CA LYS A 73 31.16 -2.03 -12.25
C LYS A 73 30.67 -3.34 -11.65
N ARG A 74 31.47 -3.88 -10.73
CA ARG A 74 31.12 -5.05 -9.92
C ARG A 74 30.07 -4.62 -8.90
N ILE A 75 28.82 -5.03 -9.10
CA ILE A 75 27.77 -4.82 -8.11
C ILE A 75 27.72 -6.09 -7.25
N GLU A 76 28.27 -6.01 -6.04
CA GLU A 76 28.07 -7.05 -5.03
C GLU A 76 26.64 -6.93 -4.51
N LEU A 77 25.74 -7.79 -5.01
CA LEU A 77 24.43 -7.97 -4.43
C LEU A 77 24.61 -8.72 -3.12
N ASP A 78 24.82 -8.00 -2.03
CA ASP A 78 24.77 -8.61 -0.71
C ASP A 78 23.30 -8.92 -0.39
N TRP A 79 22.90 -10.19 -0.49
CA TRP A 79 21.55 -10.64 -0.14
C TRP A 79 21.19 -10.29 1.30
N ARG A 80 22.19 -10.09 2.17
CA ARG A 80 21.96 -9.59 3.52
C ARG A 80 21.55 -8.12 3.53
N LEU A 81 21.85 -7.30 2.53
CA LEU A 81 21.29 -5.95 2.39
C LEU A 81 19.83 -5.98 1.91
N LEU A 82 19.43 -7.03 1.19
CA LEU A 82 18.04 -7.27 0.76
C LEU A 82 17.18 -7.80 1.92
N ILE A 83 17.77 -8.62 2.82
CA ILE A 83 17.07 -9.29 3.94
C ILE A 83 17.22 -8.53 5.26
N ASN A 84 18.31 -7.80 5.48
CA ASN A 84 18.43 -6.93 6.63
C ASN A 84 17.69 -5.64 6.27
N TRP A 85 16.39 -5.61 6.53
CA TRP A 85 15.38 -4.64 6.07
C TRP A 85 15.67 -3.15 6.37
N GLN A 86 16.87 -2.78 6.80
CA GLN A 86 17.41 -1.43 6.97
C GLN A 86 16.45 -0.43 7.63
N PHE A 87 15.48 -0.90 8.40
CA PHE A 87 14.57 -0.05 9.17
C PHE A 87 15.35 0.82 10.16
N ASP A 88 16.51 0.34 10.58
CA ASP A 88 17.47 1.05 11.42
C ASP A 88 18.09 2.28 10.73
N GLN A 89 18.01 2.34 9.40
CA GLN A 89 18.47 3.46 8.60
C GLN A 89 17.35 4.47 8.30
N LEU A 90 16.10 4.23 8.73
CA LEU A 90 15.02 5.20 8.56
C LEU A 90 15.28 6.42 9.47
N ASP A 91 15.16 7.61 8.88
CA ASP A 91 15.32 8.86 9.63
C ASP A 91 13.97 9.27 10.26
N PRO A 92 13.87 9.33 11.60
CA PRO A 92 12.66 9.74 12.33
C PRO A 92 12.17 11.16 12.02
N TYR A 93 13.02 12.03 11.49
CA TYR A 93 12.66 13.40 11.20
C TYR A 93 12.11 13.59 9.78
N ARG A 94 12.46 12.71 8.85
CA ARG A 94 11.99 12.81 7.45
C ARG A 94 10.47 12.76 7.31
N PRO A 95 9.74 11.90 8.05
CA PRO A 95 8.29 11.91 8.01
C PRO A 95 7.62 13.17 8.53
N VAL A 96 8.28 13.96 9.38
CA VAL A 96 7.68 15.13 10.05
C VAL A 96 8.25 16.46 9.53
N THR A 97 9.06 16.43 8.49
CA THR A 97 9.70 17.62 7.92
C THR A 97 9.39 17.77 6.44
N SER A 98 9.50 19.00 5.96
CA SER A 98 9.27 19.41 4.59
C SER A 98 10.51 20.13 4.05
N PRO A 99 10.84 20.04 2.74
CA PRO A 99 11.88 20.86 2.15
C PRO A 99 11.40 22.30 1.89
N CYS A 100 10.08 22.52 1.78
CA CYS A 100 9.48 23.78 1.37
C CYS A 100 8.83 24.55 2.53
N LEU A 101 8.30 23.85 3.51
CA LEU A 101 7.49 24.42 4.58
C LEU A 101 8.17 24.28 5.95
N ARG A 102 8.01 25.29 6.79
CA ARG A 102 8.33 25.15 8.22
C ARG A 102 7.39 24.10 8.85
N PRO A 103 7.84 23.36 9.88
CA PRO A 103 6.99 22.37 10.55
C PRO A 103 5.64 22.90 11.02
N SER A 104 5.57 24.17 11.45
CA SER A 104 4.33 24.85 11.86
C SER A 104 3.29 24.94 10.73
N HIS A 105 3.70 25.30 9.52
CA HIS A 105 2.79 25.37 8.36
C HIS A 105 2.48 23.96 7.84
N TYR A 106 3.47 23.06 7.92
CA TYR A 106 3.31 21.71 7.39
C TYR A 106 2.28 20.89 8.18
N TRP A 107 2.26 20.99 9.52
CA TRP A 107 1.23 20.28 10.30
C TRP A 107 -0.17 20.84 10.05
N VAL A 108 -0.31 22.16 9.84
CA VAL A 108 -1.62 22.77 9.51
C VAL A 108 -2.14 22.25 8.18
N LEU A 109 -1.28 22.19 7.16
CA LEU A 109 -1.66 21.64 5.86
C LEU A 109 -2.07 20.15 5.97
N ARG A 110 -1.28 19.34 6.70
CA ARG A 110 -1.64 17.94 6.94
C ARG A 110 -2.94 17.80 7.74
N ALA A 111 -3.23 18.70 8.68
CA ALA A 111 -4.48 18.71 9.41
C ALA A 111 -5.68 18.99 8.49
N LEU A 112 -5.57 19.91 7.54
CA LEU A 112 -6.61 20.15 6.53
C LEU A 112 -6.84 18.91 5.66
N PHE A 113 -5.78 18.26 5.21
CA PHE A 113 -5.88 16.99 4.47
C PHE A 113 -6.51 15.88 5.31
N ALA A 114 -6.14 15.76 6.58
CA ALA A 114 -6.73 14.78 7.49
C ALA A 114 -8.22 15.03 7.71
N ILE A 115 -8.63 16.29 7.91
CA ILE A 115 -10.05 16.67 8.03
C ILE A 115 -10.81 16.29 6.75
N TRP A 116 -10.25 16.61 5.58
CA TRP A 116 -10.85 16.22 4.29
C TRP A 116 -11.04 14.71 4.18
N LEU A 117 -10.03 13.92 4.53
CA LEU A 117 -10.09 12.46 4.49
C LEU A 117 -11.12 11.90 5.49
N ILE A 118 -11.21 12.47 6.70
CA ILE A 118 -12.24 12.09 7.68
C ILE A 118 -13.64 12.37 7.15
N VAL A 119 -13.88 13.57 6.60
CA VAL A 119 -15.19 13.95 6.05
C VAL A 119 -15.58 13.02 4.90
N THR A 120 -14.68 12.80 3.94
CA THR A 120 -14.94 11.93 2.77
C THR A 120 -15.10 10.47 3.17
N PHE A 121 -14.39 10.00 4.19
CA PHE A 121 -14.59 8.67 4.80
C PHE A 121 -15.99 8.53 5.38
N VAL A 122 -16.43 9.47 6.23
CA VAL A 122 -17.77 9.46 6.83
C VAL A 122 -18.86 9.54 5.76
N LEU A 123 -18.72 10.44 4.78
CA LEU A 123 -19.68 10.58 3.69
C LEU A 123 -19.74 9.33 2.81
N SER A 124 -18.63 8.66 2.57
CA SER A 124 -18.59 7.38 1.85
C SER A 124 -19.35 6.29 2.60
N LEU A 125 -19.21 6.20 3.92
CA LEU A 125 -19.97 5.25 4.73
C LEU A 125 -21.47 5.60 4.72
N ALA A 126 -21.81 6.88 4.90
CA ALA A 126 -23.19 7.35 4.88
C ALA A 126 -23.88 7.08 3.53
N GLY A 127 -23.22 7.40 2.41
CA GLY A 127 -23.76 7.15 1.08
C GLY A 127 -23.99 5.66 0.79
N ARG A 128 -23.06 4.79 1.22
CA ARG A 128 -23.22 3.33 1.07
C ARG A 128 -24.27 2.75 2.02
N ALA A 129 -24.44 3.31 3.21
CA ALA A 129 -25.51 2.95 4.13
C ALA A 129 -26.89 3.29 3.55
N GLN A 130 -27.04 4.50 2.99
CA GLN A 130 -28.27 4.94 2.31
C GLN A 130 -28.59 4.05 1.10
N GLY A 131 -27.56 3.59 0.37
CA GLY A 131 -27.71 2.67 -0.77
C GLY A 131 -27.89 1.19 -0.39
N GLY A 132 -27.93 0.83 0.90
CA GLY A 132 -28.03 -0.58 1.33
C GLY A 132 -26.81 -1.46 1.03
N ILE A 133 -25.70 -0.86 0.61
CA ILE A 133 -24.47 -1.55 0.17
C ILE A 133 -23.30 -1.39 1.14
N LEU A 134 -23.55 -0.92 2.37
CA LEU A 134 -22.52 -0.74 3.40
C LEU A 134 -21.76 -2.04 3.69
N HIS A 135 -22.46 -3.18 3.68
CA HIS A 135 -21.86 -4.51 3.88
C HIS A 135 -20.76 -4.84 2.87
N ARG A 136 -20.74 -4.20 1.68
CA ARG A 136 -19.71 -4.40 0.66
C ARG A 136 -18.46 -3.57 0.89
N TRP A 137 -18.55 -2.48 1.65
CA TRP A 137 -17.44 -1.56 1.89
C TRP A 137 -16.15 -2.22 2.40
N PRO A 138 -16.17 -3.11 3.43
CA PRO A 138 -14.96 -3.78 3.92
C PRO A 138 -14.40 -4.82 2.93
N TYR A 139 -15.07 -5.06 1.81
CA TYR A 139 -14.59 -5.94 0.74
C TYR A 139 -14.09 -5.13 -0.47
N THR A 140 -14.09 -3.81 -0.41
CA THR A 140 -13.57 -2.98 -1.51
C THR A 140 -12.15 -2.51 -1.22
N LEU A 141 -11.28 -2.56 -2.23
CA LEU A 141 -9.92 -2.01 -2.15
C LEU A 141 -9.98 -0.53 -1.78
N GLU A 142 -10.92 0.20 -2.39
CA GLU A 142 -11.18 1.61 -2.13
C GLU A 142 -11.50 1.89 -0.65
N GLY A 143 -12.31 1.04 -0.01
CA GLY A 143 -12.61 1.16 1.41
C GLY A 143 -11.37 1.03 2.29
N PHE A 144 -10.55 0.00 2.04
CA PHE A 144 -9.29 -0.21 2.76
C PHE A 144 -8.29 0.92 2.52
N LEU A 145 -8.14 1.39 1.28
CA LEU A 145 -7.24 2.50 0.94
C LEU A 145 -7.67 3.80 1.59
N ASN A 146 -8.96 4.12 1.57
CA ASN A 146 -9.46 5.35 2.18
C ASN A 146 -9.26 5.33 3.70
N ALA A 147 -9.52 4.18 4.35
CA ALA A 147 -9.23 4.00 5.77
C ALA A 147 -7.74 4.13 6.09
N GLY A 148 -6.89 3.43 5.33
CA GLY A 148 -5.43 3.49 5.48
C GLY A 148 -4.89 4.90 5.29
N PHE A 149 -5.38 5.61 4.27
CA PHE A 149 -4.93 6.97 3.98
C PHE A 149 -5.35 7.98 5.04
N MET A 150 -6.59 7.85 5.54
CA MET A 150 -7.06 8.62 6.68
C MET A 150 -6.17 8.38 7.92
N ILE A 151 -5.92 7.12 8.28
CA ILE A 151 -5.10 6.77 9.45
C ILE A 151 -3.67 7.31 9.28
N TYR A 152 -3.08 7.16 8.09
CA TYR A 152 -1.77 7.71 7.77
C TYR A 152 -1.74 9.22 7.98
N MET A 153 -2.68 9.96 7.41
CA MET A 153 -2.67 11.43 7.48
C MET A 153 -2.93 11.94 8.90
N ILE A 154 -3.79 11.28 9.68
CA ILE A 154 -3.97 11.61 11.11
C ILE A 154 -2.66 11.41 11.87
N SER A 155 -2.01 10.26 11.69
CA SER A 155 -0.75 9.94 12.36
C SER A 155 0.38 10.90 11.94
N ALA A 156 0.53 11.14 10.64
CA ALA A 156 1.48 12.09 10.09
C ALA A 156 1.25 13.51 10.65
N THR A 157 -0.01 13.96 10.71
CA THR A 157 -0.39 15.25 11.30
C THR A 157 0.04 15.33 12.77
N PHE A 158 -0.33 14.33 13.57
CA PHE A 158 0.00 14.27 14.99
C PHE A 158 1.52 14.33 15.23
N HIS A 159 2.30 13.55 14.50
CA HIS A 159 3.75 13.54 14.63
C HIS A 159 4.39 14.85 14.18
N THR A 160 3.85 15.50 13.14
CA THR A 160 4.34 16.82 12.68
C THR A 160 4.02 17.91 13.68
N TRP A 161 2.82 17.89 14.25
CA TRP A 161 2.42 18.84 15.29
C TRP A 161 3.30 18.70 16.53
N ARG A 162 3.49 17.48 17.05
CA ARG A 162 4.40 17.21 18.18
C ARG A 162 5.82 17.70 17.89
N TYR A 163 6.30 17.50 16.66
CA TYR A 163 7.62 17.96 16.25
C TYR A 163 7.68 19.50 16.12
N ALA A 164 6.64 20.14 15.59
CA ALA A 164 6.58 21.60 15.46
C ALA A 164 6.57 22.30 16.82
N THR A 165 5.84 21.76 17.80
CA THR A 165 5.69 22.36 19.14
C THR A 165 6.91 22.09 20.01
N ASN A 166 7.35 20.82 20.09
CA ASN A 166 8.32 20.38 21.09
C ASN A 166 9.57 19.71 20.50
N ARG A 167 9.72 19.65 19.18
CA ARG A 167 10.77 18.90 18.47
C ARG A 167 10.83 17.41 18.85
N ARG A 168 9.71 16.86 19.33
CA ARG A 168 9.56 15.45 19.72
C ARG A 168 8.66 14.71 18.72
N THR A 169 8.96 13.45 18.44
CA THR A 169 8.11 12.54 17.69
C THR A 169 8.22 11.13 18.25
N LEU A 170 7.14 10.34 18.22
CA LEU A 170 7.22 8.93 18.65
C LEU A 170 7.87 8.04 17.57
N LEU A 171 8.08 8.58 16.37
CA LEU A 171 8.76 7.89 15.26
C LEU A 171 10.24 7.57 15.55
N HIS A 172 10.81 8.07 16.66
CA HIS A 172 12.08 7.56 17.16
C HIS A 172 12.02 6.09 17.60
N SER A 173 10.83 5.61 17.95
CA SER A 173 10.59 4.21 18.27
C SER A 173 10.29 3.42 17.00
N LYS A 174 10.96 2.26 16.84
CA LYS A 174 10.72 1.34 15.72
C LYS A 174 9.25 0.90 15.63
N TRP A 175 8.57 0.80 16.78
CA TRP A 175 7.16 0.43 16.88
C TRP A 175 6.21 1.40 16.15
N TRP A 176 6.60 2.67 16.03
CA TRP A 176 5.83 3.67 15.29
C TRP A 176 6.40 3.91 13.90
N MET A 177 7.73 3.92 13.76
CA MET A 177 8.40 4.18 12.48
C MET A 177 8.07 3.13 11.42
N VAL A 178 8.19 1.85 11.75
CA VAL A 178 8.04 0.77 10.77
C VAL A 178 6.63 0.72 10.20
N PRO A 179 5.55 0.70 11.02
CA PRO A 179 4.19 0.74 10.48
C PRO A 179 3.89 2.01 9.70
N HIS A 180 4.37 3.17 10.16
CA HIS A 180 4.19 4.45 9.46
C HIS A 180 4.83 4.42 8.07
N HIS A 181 6.04 3.89 7.96
CA HIS A 181 6.77 3.75 6.70
C HIS A 181 6.12 2.73 5.76
N ILE A 182 5.71 1.57 6.26
CA ILE A 182 4.99 0.56 5.48
C ILE A 182 3.69 1.14 4.92
N LEU A 183 2.94 1.87 5.76
CA LEU A 183 1.69 2.50 5.36
C LEU A 183 1.92 3.57 4.30
N TRP A 184 2.92 4.44 4.46
CA TRP A 184 3.32 5.41 3.45
C TRP A 184 3.61 4.75 2.10
N CYS A 185 4.45 3.71 2.11
CA CYS A 185 4.87 3.06 0.88
C CYS A 185 3.69 2.39 0.17
N THR A 186 2.88 1.66 0.93
CA THR A 186 1.68 0.97 0.44
C THR A 186 0.68 1.95 -0.16
N LEU A 187 0.34 3.03 0.57
CA LEU A 187 -0.59 4.04 0.10
C LEU A 187 -0.06 4.78 -1.12
N GLY A 188 1.23 5.10 -1.14
CA GLY A 188 1.93 5.68 -2.28
C GLY A 188 1.58 4.96 -3.58
N THR A 189 1.89 3.67 -3.63
CA THR A 189 1.76 2.86 -4.85
C THR A 189 0.32 2.49 -5.15
N ILE A 190 -0.42 2.00 -4.16
CA ILE A 190 -1.75 1.42 -4.40
C ILE A 190 -2.79 2.51 -4.67
N THR A 191 -2.66 3.73 -4.14
CA THR A 191 -3.61 4.82 -4.41
C THR A 191 -3.60 5.25 -5.88
N ILE A 192 -2.40 5.37 -6.48
CA ILE A 192 -2.26 5.72 -7.91
C ILE A 192 -2.86 4.60 -8.77
N PHE A 193 -2.51 3.35 -8.46
CA PHE A 193 -3.06 2.17 -9.13
C PHE A 193 -4.60 2.13 -9.03
N SER A 194 -5.15 2.28 -7.82
CA SER A 194 -6.60 2.24 -7.56
C SER A 194 -7.34 3.32 -8.33
N THR A 195 -6.74 4.48 -8.53
CA THR A 195 -7.34 5.56 -9.33
C THR A 195 -7.49 5.16 -10.79
N VAL A 196 -6.43 4.59 -11.37
CA VAL A 196 -6.45 4.12 -12.76
C VAL A 196 -7.46 2.97 -12.90
N GLY A 197 -7.43 1.99 -12.01
CA GLY A 197 -8.37 0.87 -12.01
C GLY A 197 -9.82 1.35 -11.88
N TYR A 198 -10.06 2.33 -10.98
CA TYR A 198 -11.39 2.90 -10.78
C TYR A 198 -11.96 3.44 -12.09
N TRP A 199 -11.26 4.36 -12.73
CA TRP A 199 -11.73 5.01 -13.96
C TRP A 199 -11.69 4.11 -15.19
N SER A 200 -10.91 3.02 -15.17
CA SER A 200 -10.77 2.13 -16.32
C SER A 200 -11.86 1.06 -16.39
N TYR A 201 -12.20 0.41 -15.27
CA TYR A 201 -13.07 -0.77 -15.30
C TYR A 201 -14.02 -0.94 -14.10
N VAL A 202 -13.88 -0.12 -13.05
CA VAL A 202 -14.77 -0.18 -11.87
C VAL A 202 -15.88 0.87 -11.96
N TYR A 203 -15.59 2.02 -12.56
CA TYR A 203 -16.54 3.11 -12.67
C TYR A 203 -17.77 2.66 -13.44
N ASP A 204 -18.91 2.79 -12.78
CA ASP A 204 -20.21 2.49 -13.36
C ASP A 204 -21.20 3.57 -12.95
N SER A 205 -21.68 4.30 -13.96
CA SER A 205 -22.66 5.37 -13.81
C SER A 205 -23.97 4.91 -13.18
N GLN A 206 -24.32 3.62 -13.27
CA GLN A 206 -25.54 3.07 -12.68
C GLN A 206 -25.43 2.92 -11.17
N PHE A 207 -24.22 2.65 -10.64
CA PHE A 207 -23.97 2.55 -9.20
C PHE A 207 -23.68 3.90 -8.54
N VAL A 208 -23.19 4.89 -9.30
CA VAL A 208 -22.96 6.26 -8.80
C VAL A 208 -24.16 7.15 -9.13
N ASN A 209 -25.32 6.79 -8.58
CA ASN A 209 -26.62 7.38 -8.92
C ASN A 209 -27.05 8.57 -8.04
N SER A 210 -26.24 8.96 -7.05
CA SER A 210 -26.53 10.09 -6.17
C SER A 210 -25.39 11.11 -6.16
N ARG A 211 -25.73 12.38 -5.94
CA ARG A 211 -24.73 13.47 -5.82
C ARG A 211 -23.71 13.18 -4.71
N LEU A 212 -24.15 12.54 -3.63
CA LEU A 212 -23.28 12.15 -2.53
C LEU A 212 -22.28 11.08 -2.96
N LEU A 213 -22.74 10.02 -3.62
CA LEU A 213 -21.86 8.95 -4.13
C LEU A 213 -20.89 9.48 -5.21
N TRP A 214 -21.37 10.38 -6.06
CA TRP A 214 -20.55 11.07 -7.06
C TRP A 214 -19.44 11.90 -6.41
N PHE A 215 -19.80 12.69 -5.41
CA PHE A 215 -18.83 13.48 -4.63
C PHE A 215 -17.80 12.58 -3.96
N THR A 216 -18.21 11.46 -3.35
CA THR A 216 -17.27 10.53 -2.71
C THR A 216 -16.36 9.83 -3.72
N ALA A 217 -16.88 9.46 -4.89
CA ALA A 217 -16.11 8.83 -5.96
C ALA A 217 -15.01 9.78 -6.49
N ILE A 218 -15.35 11.04 -6.78
CA ILE A 218 -14.37 12.06 -7.18
C ILE A 218 -13.36 12.29 -6.05
N SER A 219 -13.83 12.38 -4.80
CA SER A 219 -12.95 12.63 -3.66
C SER A 219 -11.92 11.51 -3.50
N GLN A 220 -12.35 10.25 -3.56
CA GLN A 220 -11.51 9.08 -3.36
C GLN A 220 -10.55 8.83 -4.54
N ASN A 221 -10.99 9.07 -5.77
CA ASN A 221 -10.25 8.70 -6.98
C ASN A 221 -9.62 9.89 -7.72
N VAL A 222 -9.77 11.12 -7.23
CA VAL A 222 -9.11 12.31 -7.80
C VAL A 222 -8.45 13.12 -6.70
N ILE A 223 -9.20 13.53 -5.69
CA ILE A 223 -8.68 14.45 -4.66
C ILE A 223 -7.68 13.74 -3.74
N ASN A 224 -7.94 12.50 -3.33
CA ASN A 224 -7.00 11.73 -2.52
C ASN A 224 -5.65 11.52 -3.23
N PRO A 225 -5.59 11.08 -4.51
CA PRO A 225 -4.34 11.06 -5.28
C PRO A 225 -3.63 12.42 -5.33
N LEU A 226 -4.36 13.53 -5.49
CA LEU A 226 -3.78 14.86 -5.49
C LEU A 226 -3.18 15.23 -4.13
N ILE A 227 -3.86 14.90 -3.02
CA ILE A 227 -3.32 15.05 -1.65
C ILE A 227 -2.04 14.24 -1.49
N LEU A 228 -2.02 13.00 -1.99
CA LEU A 228 -0.85 12.13 -1.93
C LEU A 228 0.32 12.70 -2.75
N ILE A 229 0.05 13.23 -3.95
CA ILE A 229 1.06 13.92 -4.77
C ILE A 229 1.58 15.17 -4.06
N ALA A 230 0.71 15.97 -3.46
CA ALA A 230 1.10 17.13 -2.67
C ALA A 230 1.99 16.70 -1.49
N GLU A 231 1.65 15.60 -0.82
CA GLU A 231 2.45 15.01 0.25
C GLU A 231 3.80 14.47 -0.24
N PHE A 232 3.88 13.90 -1.44
CA PHE A 232 5.15 13.52 -2.05
C PHE A 232 6.03 14.75 -2.30
N ILE A 233 5.48 15.83 -2.86
CA ILE A 233 6.22 17.05 -3.19
C ILE A 233 6.68 17.78 -1.91
N LEU A 234 5.80 17.88 -0.92
CA LEU A 234 6.03 18.68 0.29
C LEU A 234 6.68 17.89 1.42
N GLY A 235 6.53 16.57 1.49
CA GLY A 235 7.16 15.74 2.51
C GLY A 235 8.62 15.43 2.20
N ARG A 236 9.37 14.98 3.21
CA ARG A 236 10.74 14.45 3.04
C ARG A 236 10.83 12.93 3.19
N GLN A 237 9.69 12.25 3.21
CA GLN A 237 9.66 10.78 3.35
C GLN A 237 10.43 10.13 2.20
N GLU A 238 11.21 9.11 2.57
CA GLU A 238 11.97 8.30 1.62
C GLU A 238 11.06 7.25 1.02
N TYR A 239 11.35 6.89 -0.23
CA TYR A 239 10.78 5.74 -0.88
C TYR A 239 11.94 4.90 -1.41
N ARG A 240 12.21 3.76 -0.78
CA ARG A 240 13.31 2.86 -1.12
C ARG A 240 12.85 1.85 -2.15
N LEU A 241 13.80 1.30 -2.89
CA LEU A 241 13.45 0.31 -3.91
C LEU A 241 12.84 -0.96 -3.30
N VAL A 242 13.28 -1.32 -2.10
CA VAL A 242 12.78 -2.50 -1.37
C VAL A 242 11.34 -2.29 -0.90
N ASP A 243 10.88 -1.05 -0.75
CA ASP A 243 9.57 -0.77 -0.17
C ASP A 243 8.40 -1.24 -1.05
N ASN A 244 8.62 -1.50 -2.35
CA ASN A 244 7.59 -2.07 -3.22
C ASN A 244 7.10 -3.44 -2.74
N ILE A 245 7.94 -4.17 -2.01
CA ILE A 245 7.55 -5.48 -1.48
C ILE A 245 6.35 -5.36 -0.56
N TRP A 246 6.23 -4.26 0.20
CA TRP A 246 5.09 -4.03 1.09
C TRP A 246 3.81 -3.77 0.32
N ALA A 247 3.86 -2.91 -0.70
CA ALA A 247 2.72 -2.67 -1.59
C ALA A 247 2.29 -3.98 -2.28
N THR A 248 3.26 -4.79 -2.73
CA THR A 248 3.01 -6.09 -3.36
C THR A 248 2.37 -7.08 -2.37
N ILE A 249 2.89 -7.21 -1.15
CA ILE A 249 2.34 -8.09 -0.11
C ILE A 249 0.91 -7.67 0.23
N VAL A 250 0.64 -6.38 0.41
CA VAL A 250 -0.70 -5.88 0.72
C VAL A 250 -1.67 -6.13 -0.45
N PHE A 251 -1.22 -5.93 -1.68
CA PHE A 251 -2.02 -6.22 -2.86
C PHE A 251 -2.34 -7.71 -2.99
N LEU A 252 -1.35 -8.60 -2.81
CA LEU A 252 -1.56 -10.04 -2.82
C LEU A 252 -2.49 -10.50 -1.70
N PHE A 253 -2.31 -9.94 -0.49
CA PHE A 253 -3.21 -10.20 0.63
C PHE A 253 -4.64 -9.76 0.32
N TYR A 254 -4.82 -8.58 -0.27
CA TYR A 254 -6.14 -8.12 -0.72
C TYR A 254 -6.74 -9.07 -1.76
N MET A 255 -5.98 -9.50 -2.76
CA MET A 255 -6.46 -10.45 -3.77
C MET A 255 -6.86 -11.79 -3.18
N PHE A 256 -6.07 -12.30 -2.23
CA PHE A 256 -6.42 -13.51 -1.49
C PHE A 256 -7.68 -13.32 -0.65
N TRP A 257 -7.80 -12.20 0.06
CA TRP A 257 -8.99 -11.85 0.83
C TRP A 257 -10.24 -11.78 -0.06
N MET A 258 -10.13 -11.16 -1.23
CA MET A 258 -11.21 -11.10 -2.20
C MET A 258 -11.65 -12.46 -2.71
N TRP A 259 -10.71 -13.37 -2.92
CA TRP A 259 -11.01 -14.75 -3.31
C TRP A 259 -11.80 -15.48 -2.22
N ILE A 260 -11.45 -15.31 -0.93
CA ILE A 260 -12.21 -15.89 0.19
C ILE A 260 -13.63 -15.32 0.24
N VAL A 261 -13.76 -13.99 0.13
CA VAL A 261 -15.06 -13.31 0.17
C VAL A 261 -15.94 -13.76 -1.01
N ALA A 262 -15.38 -13.89 -2.21
CA ALA A 262 -16.09 -14.38 -3.38
C ALA A 262 -16.51 -15.85 -3.19
N GLY A 263 -15.65 -16.71 -2.63
CA GLY A 263 -15.98 -18.10 -2.31
C GLY A 263 -17.14 -18.23 -1.31
N TYR A 264 -17.25 -17.32 -0.35
CA TYR A 264 -18.32 -17.32 0.65
C TYR A 264 -19.63 -16.68 0.15
N SER A 265 -19.53 -15.52 -0.50
CA SER A 265 -20.69 -14.71 -0.90
C SER A 265 -21.22 -15.02 -2.30
N GLY A 266 -20.45 -15.73 -3.13
CA GLY A 266 -20.72 -15.91 -4.56
C GLY A 266 -20.54 -14.64 -5.39
N VAL A 267 -20.09 -13.54 -4.78
CA VAL A 267 -19.97 -12.23 -5.45
C VAL A 267 -18.53 -11.75 -5.41
N TRP A 268 -17.98 -11.45 -6.59
CA TRP A 268 -16.70 -10.77 -6.70
C TRP A 268 -16.86 -9.28 -6.39
N GLY A 269 -15.90 -8.70 -5.64
CA GLY A 269 -15.89 -7.25 -5.41
C GLY A 269 -15.71 -6.45 -6.70
N TYR A 270 -15.07 -7.06 -7.70
CA TYR A 270 -14.97 -6.55 -9.06
C TYR A 270 -15.32 -7.67 -10.03
N TRP A 271 -16.34 -7.47 -10.87
CA TRP A 271 -16.84 -8.47 -11.81
C TRP A 271 -15.72 -9.02 -12.72
N ILE A 272 -14.76 -8.17 -13.08
CA ILE A 272 -13.67 -8.49 -14.02
C ILE A 272 -12.61 -9.42 -13.44
N MET A 273 -12.55 -9.51 -12.10
CA MET A 273 -11.63 -10.39 -11.38
C MET A 273 -12.22 -11.79 -11.16
N GLY A 274 -13.44 -12.04 -11.64
CA GLY A 274 -14.05 -13.35 -11.59
C GLY A 274 -13.28 -14.36 -12.46
N TRP A 275 -12.94 -15.52 -11.90
CA TRP A 275 -12.27 -16.60 -12.64
C TRP A 275 -13.15 -17.16 -13.78
N ASP A 276 -14.47 -16.98 -13.67
CA ASP A 276 -15.47 -17.26 -14.70
C ASP A 276 -15.27 -16.43 -15.97
N GLN A 277 -14.61 -15.27 -15.88
CA GLN A 277 -14.23 -14.44 -17.04
C GLN A 277 -13.07 -15.05 -17.86
N GLY A 278 -12.46 -16.15 -17.39
CA GLY A 278 -11.41 -16.88 -18.09
C GLY A 278 -10.20 -16.01 -18.42
N SER A 279 -9.87 -15.89 -19.71
CA SER A 279 -8.68 -15.16 -20.16
C SER A 279 -8.72 -13.66 -19.88
N ALA A 280 -9.90 -13.06 -19.76
CA ALA A 280 -10.02 -11.63 -19.47
C ALA A 280 -9.52 -11.30 -18.06
N CYS A 281 -9.90 -12.12 -17.07
CA CYS A 281 -9.45 -12.00 -15.69
C CYS A 281 -7.91 -12.06 -15.59
N ILE A 282 -7.27 -13.03 -16.26
CA ILE A 282 -5.81 -13.17 -16.28
C ILE A 282 -5.15 -11.90 -16.85
N LYS A 283 -5.66 -11.36 -17.97
CA LYS A 283 -5.11 -10.13 -18.57
C LYS A 283 -5.15 -8.96 -17.61
N TRP A 284 -6.24 -8.80 -16.86
CA TRP A 284 -6.36 -7.71 -15.89
C TRP A 284 -5.42 -7.86 -14.70
N TYR A 285 -5.21 -9.07 -14.20
CA TYR A 285 -4.17 -9.30 -13.18
C TYR A 285 -2.77 -8.90 -13.65
N PHE A 286 -2.42 -9.20 -14.91
CA PHE A 286 -1.14 -8.77 -15.49
C PHE A 286 -1.06 -7.25 -15.65
N ILE A 287 -2.12 -6.60 -16.14
CA ILE A 287 -2.19 -5.14 -16.31
C ILE A 287 -2.06 -4.45 -14.95
N ASP A 288 -2.81 -4.90 -13.94
CA ASP A 288 -2.80 -4.32 -12.59
C ASP A 288 -1.42 -4.45 -11.96
N THR A 289 -0.78 -5.62 -12.09
CA THR A 289 0.58 -5.86 -11.61
C THR A 289 1.57 -4.90 -12.29
N LEU A 290 1.49 -4.76 -13.61
CA LEU A 290 2.35 -3.83 -14.36
C LEU A 290 2.14 -2.38 -13.90
N LEU A 291 0.89 -1.95 -13.70
CA LEU A 291 0.55 -0.60 -13.23
C LEU A 291 1.11 -0.32 -11.83
N ILE A 292 1.06 -1.30 -10.91
CA ILE A 292 1.67 -1.19 -9.58
C ILE A 292 3.18 -0.96 -9.70
N PHE A 293 3.87 -1.72 -10.55
CA PHE A 293 5.31 -1.52 -10.79
C PHE A 293 5.61 -0.15 -11.39
N VAL A 294 4.85 0.29 -12.40
CA VAL A 294 5.03 1.60 -13.05
C VAL A 294 4.79 2.74 -12.06
N ALA A 295 3.71 2.68 -11.27
CA ALA A 295 3.39 3.66 -10.25
C ALA A 295 4.50 3.76 -9.19
N PHE A 296 5.00 2.62 -8.73
CA PHE A 296 6.12 2.57 -7.80
C PHE A 296 7.38 3.24 -8.37
N PHE A 297 7.79 2.92 -9.59
CA PHE A 297 8.96 3.55 -10.21
C PHE A 297 8.76 5.05 -10.43
N ALA A 298 7.55 5.47 -10.80
CA ALA A 298 7.21 6.89 -10.91
C ALA A 298 7.36 7.61 -9.56
N ILE A 299 6.89 7.02 -8.46
CA ILE A 299 7.04 7.57 -7.11
C ILE A 299 8.51 7.67 -6.70
N VAL A 300 9.29 6.61 -6.91
CA VAL A 300 10.73 6.63 -6.61
C VAL A 300 11.44 7.71 -7.43
N PHE A 301 11.07 7.88 -8.70
CA PHE A 301 11.60 8.95 -9.53
C PHE A 301 11.20 10.33 -8.99
N LEU A 302 9.93 10.55 -8.69
CA LEU A 302 9.42 11.83 -8.19
C LEU A 302 10.04 12.23 -6.84
N THR A 303 10.18 11.27 -5.91
CA THR A 303 10.81 11.52 -4.60
C THR A 303 12.29 11.87 -4.74
N ARG A 304 13.02 11.24 -5.67
CA ARG A 304 14.41 11.59 -5.96
C ARG A 304 14.56 12.91 -6.70
N ALA A 305 13.71 13.17 -7.69
CA ALA A 305 13.68 14.44 -8.41
C ALA A 305 13.39 15.60 -7.46
N ARG A 306 12.45 15.40 -6.52
CA ARG A 306 12.21 16.31 -5.39
C ARG A 306 13.49 16.52 -4.60
N ASP A 307 14.02 15.47 -3.98
CA ASP A 307 15.19 15.61 -3.12
C ASP A 307 16.37 16.30 -3.85
N HIS A 308 16.55 16.04 -5.15
CA HIS A 308 17.52 16.74 -5.98
C HIS A 308 17.22 18.23 -6.12
N LEU A 309 16.00 18.59 -6.53
CA LEU A 309 15.56 19.98 -6.73
C LEU A 309 15.69 20.82 -5.45
N TRP A 310 15.37 20.23 -4.30
CA TRP A 310 15.39 20.93 -3.01
C TRP A 310 16.68 20.76 -2.21
N SER A 311 17.63 19.92 -2.66
CA SER A 311 18.95 19.79 -2.02
C SER A 311 19.78 21.08 -2.03
N THR A 312 19.42 22.03 -2.90
CA THR A 312 20.06 23.36 -3.01
C THR A 312 19.41 24.42 -2.10
N ARG A 313 18.22 24.14 -1.55
CA ARG A 313 17.40 25.12 -0.79
C ARG A 313 17.05 24.64 0.62
N ALA A 314 17.67 23.55 1.10
CA ALA A 314 17.28 22.93 2.36
C ALA A 314 17.46 23.90 3.55
N TRP A 315 16.35 24.45 4.04
CA TRP A 315 16.25 25.30 5.24
C TRP A 315 16.70 24.63 6.54
N TYR A 316 17.00 23.34 6.49
CA TYR A 316 17.57 22.59 7.60
C TYR A 316 18.74 21.75 7.08
N PRO A 317 20.00 22.07 7.46
CA PRO A 317 21.08 21.13 7.27
C PRO A 317 20.67 19.83 7.95
N LEU A 318 20.78 18.72 7.23
CA LEU A 318 20.75 17.40 7.85
C LEU A 318 21.81 17.41 8.97
N PRO A 319 21.57 16.74 10.11
CA PRO A 319 22.61 16.55 11.11
C PRO A 319 23.91 16.11 10.40
N PRO A 320 25.03 16.82 10.64
CA PRO A 320 26.27 16.62 9.86
C PRO A 320 26.74 15.16 9.86
N ASP A 321 26.36 14.42 10.90
CA ASP A 321 26.73 13.05 11.20
C ASP A 321 26.15 12.00 10.22
N ARG A 322 25.20 12.37 9.35
CA ARG A 322 24.59 11.46 8.34
C ARG A 322 24.68 11.93 6.90
N ALA A 323 25.41 13.01 6.61
CA ALA A 323 25.52 13.56 5.26
C ALA A 323 26.35 12.69 4.28
N THR A 324 26.96 11.59 4.72
CA THR A 324 28.01 10.88 3.95
C THR A 324 27.74 9.41 3.59
N THR A 325 26.59 8.81 3.94
CA THR A 325 26.38 7.36 3.70
C THR A 325 25.45 7.00 2.55
N SER A 326 24.94 7.95 1.76
CA SER A 326 24.28 7.58 0.49
C SER A 326 25.34 7.10 -0.52
N SER A 327 25.59 5.80 -0.53
CA SER A 327 26.59 5.09 -1.34
C SER A 327 26.29 5.04 -2.84
N TRP A 328 25.61 6.05 -3.40
CA TRP A 328 25.49 6.18 -4.85
C TRP A 328 26.85 6.57 -5.45
N PRO A 329 27.30 5.89 -6.52
CA PRO A 329 28.64 6.09 -7.09
C PRO A 329 28.77 7.38 -7.92
N PHE A 330 27.80 8.30 -7.83
CA PHE A 330 27.98 9.67 -8.31
C PHE A 330 28.65 10.47 -7.21
N LYS A 331 29.98 10.42 -7.16
CA LYS A 331 30.79 11.49 -6.59
C LYS A 331 30.51 12.75 -7.42
N THR A 332 29.44 13.47 -7.11
CA THR A 332 29.37 14.86 -7.52
C THR A 332 30.44 15.57 -6.69
N ASN A 333 31.52 15.99 -7.34
CA ASN A 333 32.48 16.93 -6.80
C ASN A 333 31.72 18.21 -6.43
N ARG A 334 31.12 18.26 -5.24
CA ARG A 334 30.66 19.51 -4.67
C ARG A 334 31.91 20.24 -4.21
N HIS A 335 32.34 21.19 -5.03
CA HIS A 335 33.20 22.27 -4.60
C HIS A 335 32.68 22.81 -3.26
N ALA A 336 33.59 22.97 -2.31
CA ALA A 336 33.33 23.61 -1.03
C ALA A 336 32.58 24.93 -1.29
N GLY A 337 31.33 25.01 -0.83
CA GLY A 337 30.62 26.28 -0.79
C GLY A 337 31.35 27.24 0.15
N PRO A 338 31.27 28.55 -0.10
CA PRO A 338 31.96 29.55 0.70
C PRO A 338 31.48 29.47 2.16
N THR A 339 32.44 29.35 3.07
CA THR A 339 32.24 29.54 4.51
C THR A 339 31.72 30.94 4.74
N LEU A 340 30.49 31.08 5.24
CA LEU A 340 30.00 32.35 5.76
C LEU A 340 30.80 32.72 7.02
N PRO A 341 31.32 33.96 7.14
CA PRO A 341 31.84 34.46 8.39
C PRO A 341 30.68 34.71 9.37
N ILE A 342 31.01 34.54 10.65
CA ILE A 342 30.16 34.50 11.85
C ILE A 342 29.14 35.65 11.92
#